data_AF-A0A931XKP6-F1
#
_entry.id   AF-A0A931XKP6-F1
#
_cell.length_a   1.000
_cell.length_b   1.000
_cell.length_c   1.000
_cell.angle_alpha   90.00
_cell.angle_beta   90.00
_cell.angle_gamma   90.00
#
_symmetry.space_group_name_H-M   'P 1'
#
loop_
_entity.id
_entity.type
_entity.pdbx_description
1 polymer ?
#
loop_
_entity_poly.entity_id
_entity_poly.type
_entity_poly.pdbx_seq_one_letter_code
_entity_poly.pdbx_strand_id
1 'polypeptide(L)'
;MHRLLAGVAHVLLLPPVDYLTLVQLMQRATLVLTDSGGIQEEAPGLGKPVLVLRDVTERPEAVDAGTVRVVGTHRERTVIETVRLLEDASAYGRMARAVNPYGDGHASQRIVAALLGQRVAPFEPPAERTPVERTPVERTPAERTPVERTPVERTPVEHTHGRPR
;
A
#
# COMPACT_ATOMS: atom_id res chain seq x y z
N MET A 1 -8.35 19.19 -27.67
CA MET A 1 -8.56 18.99 -26.21
C MET A 1 -9.44 20.09 -25.62
N HIS A 2 -9.04 21.37 -25.63
CA HIS A 2 -9.85 22.48 -25.07
C HIS A 2 -11.29 22.50 -25.56
N ARG A 3 -11.53 22.37 -26.88
CA ARG A 3 -12.89 22.31 -27.44
C ARG A 3 -13.79 21.21 -26.84
N LEU A 4 -13.22 20.09 -26.41
CA LEU A 4 -13.98 18.93 -25.91
C LEU A 4 -14.19 18.96 -24.39
N LEU A 5 -13.28 19.60 -23.65
CA LEU A 5 -13.23 19.52 -22.18
C LEU A 5 -13.40 20.87 -21.48
N ALA A 6 -13.36 21.99 -22.21
CA ALA A 6 -13.58 23.30 -21.61
C ALA A 6 -15.02 23.41 -21.08
N GLY A 7 -15.15 23.87 -19.83
CA GLY A 7 -16.44 24.05 -19.18
C GLY A 7 -17.06 22.77 -18.61
N VAL A 8 -16.39 21.62 -18.71
CA VAL A 8 -16.82 20.40 -18.02
C VAL A 8 -16.58 20.56 -16.52
N ALA A 9 -17.63 20.37 -15.71
CA ALA A 9 -17.52 20.46 -14.26
C ALA A 9 -16.45 19.49 -13.73
N HIS A 10 -15.65 19.95 -12.76
CA HIS A 10 -14.56 19.19 -12.13
C HIS A 10 -13.39 18.82 -13.06
N VAL A 11 -13.30 19.42 -14.26
CA VAL A 11 -12.13 19.31 -15.14
C VAL A 11 -11.45 20.68 -15.24
N LEU A 12 -10.19 20.75 -14.78
CA LEU A 12 -9.36 21.95 -14.91
C LEU A 12 -8.31 21.75 -16.00
N LEU A 13 -8.40 22.53 -17.07
CA LEU A 13 -7.39 22.57 -18.13
C LEU A 13 -6.37 23.67 -17.80
N LEU A 14 -5.14 23.27 -17.49
CA LEU A 14 -4.05 24.19 -17.19
C LEU A 14 -3.16 24.40 -18.42
N PRO A 15 -2.56 25.59 -18.60
CA PRO A 15 -1.39 25.72 -19.46
C PRO A 15 -0.23 24.86 -18.91
N PRO A 16 0.85 24.63 -19.69
CA PRO A 16 2.06 24.03 -19.16
C PRO A 16 2.51 24.74 -17.88
N VAL A 17 2.82 23.95 -16.86
CA VAL A 17 3.24 24.46 -15.53
C VAL A 17 4.74 24.28 -15.35
N ASP A 18 5.34 25.08 -14.49
CA ASP A 18 6.72 24.87 -14.07
C ASP A 18 6.86 23.60 -13.21
N TYR A 19 8.10 23.14 -13.03
CA TYR A 19 8.40 21.90 -12.33
C TYR A 19 7.90 21.89 -10.88
N LEU A 20 8.10 22.98 -10.14
CA LEU A 20 7.70 23.04 -8.73
C LEU A 20 6.18 22.96 -8.61
N THR A 21 5.46 23.67 -9.47
CA THR A 21 4.01 23.59 -9.55
C THR A 21 3.54 22.16 -9.89
N LEU A 22 4.19 21.47 -10.84
CA LEU A 22 3.87 20.10 -11.19
C LEU A 22 4.03 19.14 -10.00
N VAL A 23 5.14 19.25 -9.27
CA VAL A 23 5.39 18.44 -8.06
C VAL A 23 4.31 18.68 -7.01
N GLN A 24 3.91 19.93 -6.78
CA GLN A 24 2.85 20.28 -5.83
C GLN A 24 1.49 19.72 -6.22
N LEU A 25 1.18 19.68 -7.52
CA LEU A 25 -0.03 19.05 -8.05
C LEU A 25 0.03 17.53 -7.83
N MET A 26 1.14 16.88 -8.17
CA MET A 26 1.32 15.43 -7.93
C MET A 26 1.19 15.06 -6.45
N GLN A 27 1.79 15.84 -5.54
CA GLN A 27 1.69 15.61 -4.10
C GLN A 27 0.23 15.64 -3.59
N ARG A 28 -0.61 16.49 -4.19
CA ARG A 28 -2.04 16.61 -3.84
C ARG A 28 -2.95 15.64 -4.60
N ALA A 29 -2.46 15.06 -5.69
CA ALA A 29 -3.22 14.09 -6.46
C ALA A 29 -3.50 12.81 -5.64
N THR A 30 -4.60 12.15 -5.97
CA THR A 30 -4.89 10.78 -5.47
C THR A 30 -4.15 9.76 -6.33
N LEU A 31 -4.31 9.82 -7.65
CA LEU A 31 -3.55 9.03 -8.62
C LEU A 31 -3.17 9.89 -9.83
N VAL A 32 -2.23 9.40 -10.64
CA VAL A 32 -1.75 10.07 -11.84
C VAL A 32 -2.01 9.19 -13.07
N LEU A 33 -2.61 9.77 -14.11
CA LEU A 33 -2.72 9.16 -15.43
C LEU A 33 -1.76 9.92 -16.35
N THR A 34 -0.79 9.24 -16.95
CA THR A 34 0.27 9.91 -17.72
C THR A 34 0.84 9.02 -18.82
N ASP A 35 1.35 9.62 -19.88
CA ASP A 35 2.22 8.97 -20.86
C ASP A 35 3.69 9.41 -20.68
N SER A 36 4.01 10.28 -19.72
CA SER A 36 5.37 10.77 -19.48
C SER A 36 6.23 9.71 -18.78
N GLY A 37 7.42 9.43 -19.33
CA GLY A 37 8.40 8.54 -18.71
C GLY A 37 8.94 9.09 -17.39
N GLY A 38 9.29 10.38 -17.32
CA GLY A 38 9.81 10.99 -16.09
C GLY A 38 8.78 10.96 -14.93
N ILE A 39 7.50 11.16 -15.24
CA ILE A 39 6.44 11.11 -14.21
C ILE A 39 6.21 9.67 -13.71
N GLN A 40 6.47 8.65 -14.52
CA GLN A 40 6.47 7.25 -14.06
C GLN A 40 7.58 6.99 -13.03
N GLU A 41 8.71 7.69 -13.10
CA GLU A 41 9.79 7.57 -12.12
C GLU A 41 9.53 8.42 -10.86
N GLU A 42 8.99 9.63 -11.02
CA GLU A 42 8.85 10.60 -9.94
C GLU A 42 7.61 10.39 -9.06
N ALA A 43 6.44 10.16 -9.68
CA ALA A 43 5.17 10.10 -8.95
C ALA A 43 5.11 8.94 -7.92
N PRO A 44 5.67 7.74 -8.20
CA PRO A 44 5.79 6.69 -7.19
C PRO A 44 6.62 7.11 -5.96
N GLY A 45 7.65 7.93 -6.15
CA GLY A 45 8.42 8.50 -5.04
C GLY A 45 7.59 9.38 -4.09
N LEU A 46 6.45 9.88 -4.56
CA LEU A 46 5.47 10.65 -3.80
C LEU A 46 4.31 9.76 -3.27
N GLY A 47 4.42 8.44 -3.41
CA GLY A 47 3.38 7.48 -3.04
C GLY A 47 2.11 7.58 -3.88
N LYS A 48 2.24 8.01 -5.15
CA LYS A 48 1.09 8.19 -6.06
C LYS A 48 1.02 7.03 -7.04
N PRO A 49 -0.08 6.24 -7.02
CA PRO A 49 -0.31 5.24 -8.07
C PRO A 49 -0.35 5.89 -9.45
N VAL A 50 0.30 5.24 -10.43
CA VAL A 50 0.38 5.74 -11.81
C VAL A 50 -0.26 4.76 -12.78
N LEU A 51 -1.17 5.26 -13.61
CA LEU A 51 -1.69 4.55 -14.77
C LEU A 51 -1.05 5.11 -16.05
N VAL A 52 -0.35 4.23 -16.79
CA VAL A 52 0.42 4.61 -17.97
C VAL A 52 -0.46 4.52 -19.22
N LEU A 53 -0.65 5.65 -19.90
CA LEU A 53 -1.50 5.82 -21.08
C LEU A 53 -0.78 5.48 -22.39
N ARG A 54 0.00 4.40 -22.38
CA ARG A 54 0.74 3.84 -23.53
C ARG A 54 0.59 2.34 -23.55
N ASP A 55 0.72 1.69 -24.70
CA ASP A 55 0.62 0.23 -24.81
C ASP A 55 1.89 -0.48 -24.33
N VAL A 56 3.01 0.23 -24.34
CA VAL A 56 4.32 -0.22 -23.85
C VAL A 56 4.95 0.87 -22.98
N THR A 57 5.87 0.48 -22.11
CA THR A 57 6.68 1.41 -21.32
C THR A 57 8.16 1.05 -21.40
N GLU A 58 9.00 2.07 -21.45
CA GLU A 58 10.45 1.99 -21.30
C GLU A 58 10.92 1.82 -19.84
N ARG A 59 9.98 1.55 -18.92
CA ARG A 59 10.17 1.42 -17.46
C ARG A 59 9.63 0.08 -16.94
N PRO A 60 10.13 -1.08 -17.42
CA PRO A 60 9.62 -2.39 -16.99
C PRO A 60 9.78 -2.60 -15.48
N GLU A 61 10.84 -2.06 -14.88
CA GLU A 61 11.10 -2.18 -13.44
C GLU A 61 10.00 -1.54 -12.59
N ALA A 62 9.40 -0.44 -13.07
CA ALA A 62 8.29 0.24 -12.40
C ALA A 62 7.02 -0.61 -12.36
N VAL A 63 6.79 -1.36 -13.46
CA VAL A 63 5.66 -2.29 -13.61
C VAL A 63 5.87 -3.48 -12.69
N ASP A 64 7.06 -4.07 -12.72
CA ASP A 64 7.44 -5.21 -11.87
C ASP A 64 7.36 -4.85 -10.39
N ALA A 65 7.88 -3.68 -10.00
CA ALA A 65 7.77 -3.17 -8.63
C ALA A 65 6.32 -2.88 -8.20
N GLY A 66 5.36 -2.85 -9.13
CA GLY A 66 3.95 -2.54 -8.86
C GLY A 66 3.69 -1.06 -8.57
N THR A 67 4.64 -0.18 -8.89
CA THR A 67 4.50 1.27 -8.71
C THR A 67 3.64 1.92 -9.81
N VAL A 68 3.64 1.32 -11.00
CA VAL A 68 2.86 1.79 -12.16
C VAL A 68 2.08 0.63 -12.79
N ARG A 69 1.01 0.95 -13.52
CA ARG A 69 0.25 -0.01 -14.33
C ARG A 69 0.04 0.52 -15.74
N VAL A 70 0.40 -0.28 -16.74
CA VAL A 70 0.16 0.02 -18.16
C VAL A 70 -1.30 -0.25 -18.50
N VAL A 71 -2.04 0.79 -18.89
CA VAL A 71 -3.45 0.69 -19.27
C VAL A 71 -3.70 0.91 -20.76
N GLY A 72 -2.67 1.25 -21.53
CA GLY A 72 -2.82 1.50 -22.96
C GLY A 72 -3.61 2.76 -23.26
N THR A 73 -4.15 2.81 -24.48
CA THR A 73 -5.03 3.91 -24.92
C THR A 73 -6.52 3.51 -24.93
N HIS A 74 -6.85 2.36 -24.33
CA HIS A 74 -8.21 1.85 -24.27
C HIS A 74 -9.02 2.52 -23.14
N ARG A 75 -10.09 3.21 -23.53
CA ARG A 75 -10.98 3.93 -22.61
C ARG A 75 -11.51 3.03 -21.49
N GLU A 76 -12.03 1.85 -21.84
CA GLU A 76 -12.65 0.95 -20.87
C GLU A 76 -11.66 0.52 -19.79
N ARG A 77 -10.46 0.08 -20.20
CA ARG A 77 -9.40 -0.31 -19.26
C ARG A 77 -8.97 0.87 -18.37
N THR A 78 -8.81 2.05 -18.96
CA THR A 78 -8.46 3.27 -18.21
C THR A 78 -9.50 3.56 -17.12
N VAL A 79 -10.80 3.48 -17.46
CA VAL A 79 -11.89 3.71 -16.51
C VAL A 79 -11.90 2.64 -15.42
N ILE A 80 -11.84 1.35 -15.79
CA ILE A 80 -11.86 0.23 -14.84
C ILE A 80 -10.72 0.34 -13.83
N GLU A 81 -9.49 0.58 -14.29
CA GLU A 81 -8.32 0.68 -13.41
C GLU A 81 -8.34 1.96 -12.57
N THR A 82 -8.84 3.07 -13.11
CA THR A 82 -9.03 4.31 -12.34
C THR A 82 -10.03 4.10 -11.21
N VAL A 83 -11.21 3.55 -11.52
CA VAL A 83 -12.26 3.27 -10.53
C VAL A 83 -11.75 2.30 -9.46
N ARG A 84 -11.06 1.24 -9.87
CA ARG A 84 -10.44 0.28 -8.94
C ARG A 84 -9.52 0.98 -7.94
N LEU A 85 -8.66 1.89 -8.39
CA LEU A 85 -7.75 2.60 -7.48
C LEU A 85 -8.46 3.63 -6.60
N LEU A 86 -9.62 4.15 -7.01
CA LEU A 86 -10.43 5.06 -6.20
C LEU A 86 -11.27 4.32 -5.14
N GLU A 87 -11.73 3.11 -5.44
CA GLU A 87 -12.71 2.38 -4.61
C GLU A 87 -12.10 1.23 -3.79
N ASP A 88 -11.00 0.61 -4.27
CA ASP A 88 -10.28 -0.45 -3.55
C ASP A 88 -9.04 0.14 -2.85
N ALA A 89 -9.22 0.47 -1.57
CA ALA A 89 -8.15 0.99 -0.71
C ALA A 89 -6.95 0.03 -0.57
N SER A 90 -7.17 -1.28 -0.73
CA SER A 90 -6.10 -2.28 -0.70
C SER A 90 -5.28 -2.23 -2.00
N ALA A 91 -5.95 -2.15 -3.16
CA ALA A 91 -5.26 -1.95 -4.44
C ALA A 91 -4.46 -0.65 -4.48
N TYR A 92 -5.08 0.45 -4.05
CA TYR A 92 -4.39 1.74 -3.90
C TYR A 92 -3.18 1.60 -2.97
N GLY A 93 -3.38 1.03 -1.78
CA GLY A 93 -2.34 0.90 -0.77
C GLY A 93 -1.17 0.03 -1.18
N ARG A 94 -1.38 -0.99 -2.04
CA ARG A 94 -0.30 -1.78 -2.62
C ARG A 94 0.59 -0.97 -3.55
N MET A 95 0.00 -0.19 -4.46
CA MET A 95 0.77 0.64 -5.39
C MET A 95 1.43 1.84 -4.70
N ALA A 96 0.69 2.55 -3.85
CA ALA A 96 1.19 3.75 -3.15
C ALA A 96 2.33 3.47 -2.17
N ARG A 97 2.47 2.23 -1.69
CA ARG A 97 3.53 1.79 -0.77
C ARG A 97 4.59 0.93 -1.46
N ALA A 98 4.43 0.65 -2.74
CA ALA A 98 5.43 -0.07 -3.51
C ALA A 98 6.74 0.72 -3.51
N VAL A 99 7.86 0.00 -3.47
CA VAL A 99 9.16 0.66 -3.43
C VAL A 99 9.52 1.16 -4.81
N ASN A 100 9.91 2.42 -4.89
CA ASN A 100 10.34 3.03 -6.14
C ASN A 100 11.67 2.39 -6.60
N PRO A 101 11.71 1.67 -7.74
CA PRO A 101 12.92 0.99 -8.20
C PRO A 101 13.99 1.96 -8.71
N TYR A 102 13.67 3.25 -8.91
CA TYR A 102 14.60 4.24 -9.45
C TYR A 102 15.48 4.90 -8.39
N GLY A 103 15.20 4.69 -7.11
CA GLY A 103 16.14 5.05 -6.06
C GLY A 103 15.51 5.44 -4.73
N ASP A 104 16.42 5.76 -3.83
CA ASP A 104 16.18 6.14 -2.44
C ASP A 104 16.56 7.60 -2.16
N GLY A 105 16.78 8.41 -3.21
CA GLY A 105 17.18 9.81 -3.11
C GLY A 105 18.67 10.06 -2.83
N HIS A 106 19.54 9.04 -2.82
CA HIS A 106 20.96 9.21 -2.51
C HIS A 106 21.90 9.13 -3.73
N ALA A 107 21.36 9.19 -4.95
CA ALA A 107 22.14 9.03 -6.18
C ALA A 107 23.29 10.05 -6.30
N SER A 108 23.03 11.33 -6.00
CA SER A 108 24.05 12.38 -6.10
C SER A 108 25.21 12.16 -5.12
N GLN A 109 24.91 11.81 -3.87
CA GLN A 109 25.94 11.51 -2.86
C GLN A 109 26.79 10.31 -3.28
N ARG A 110 26.17 9.25 -3.80
CA ARG A 110 26.87 8.06 -4.31
C ARG A 110 27.79 8.40 -5.49
N ILE A 111 27.32 9.21 -6.44
CA ILE A 111 28.11 9.64 -7.60
C ILE A 111 29.34 10.44 -7.15
N VAL A 112 29.15 11.43 -6.26
CA VAL A 112 30.27 12.22 -5.72
C VAL A 112 31.27 11.34 -4.98
N ALA A 113 30.80 10.42 -4.13
CA ALA A 113 31.67 9.46 -3.43
C ALA A 113 32.48 8.58 -4.41
N ALA A 114 31.84 8.08 -5.47
CA ALA A 114 32.52 7.28 -6.50
C ALA A 114 33.61 8.09 -7.23
N LEU A 115 33.32 9.33 -7.60
CA LEU A 115 34.29 10.22 -8.26
C LEU A 115 35.49 10.55 -7.36
N LEU A 116 35.29 10.58 -6.04
CA LEU A 116 36.34 10.79 -5.04
C LEU A 116 37.08 9.49 -4.63
N GLY A 117 36.76 8.35 -5.26
CA GLY A 117 37.37 7.05 -4.93
C GLY A 117 36.95 6.49 -3.57
N GLN A 118 35.83 6.94 -3.00
CA GLN A 118 35.31 6.47 -1.74
C GLN A 118 34.47 5.20 -1.92
N ARG A 119 34.30 4.42 -0.85
CA ARG A 119 33.41 3.24 -0.87
C ARG A 119 31.96 3.68 -1.01
N VAL A 120 31.27 3.15 -2.01
CA VAL A 120 29.84 3.40 -2.29
C VAL A 120 29.03 2.14 -1.99
N ALA A 121 27.98 2.26 -1.19
CA ALA A 121 26.97 1.21 -1.06
C ALA A 121 25.96 1.34 -2.21
N PRO A 122 25.74 0.29 -3.04
CA PRO A 122 24.76 0.34 -4.11
C PRO A 122 23.35 0.52 -3.56
N PHE A 123 22.46 1.08 -4.39
CA PHE A 123 21.03 1.01 -4.10
C PHE A 123 20.54 -0.39 -4.44
N GLU A 124 19.96 -1.06 -3.44
CA GLU A 124 19.31 -2.36 -3.60
C GLU A 124 17.82 -2.16 -3.32
N PRO A 125 16.95 -2.10 -4.35
CA PRO A 125 15.53 -2.08 -4.11
C PRO A 125 15.15 -3.40 -3.41
N PRO A 126 14.34 -3.36 -2.34
CA PRO A 126 13.91 -4.56 -1.66
C PRO A 126 13.17 -5.46 -2.65
N ALA A 127 13.67 -6.69 -2.80
CA ALA A 127 13.00 -7.73 -3.59
C ALA A 127 11.55 -7.90 -3.10
N GLU A 128 10.64 -8.17 -4.04
CA GLU A 128 9.22 -8.39 -3.76
C GLU A 128 9.04 -9.27 -2.51
N ARG A 129 8.45 -8.70 -1.45
CA ARG A 129 7.85 -9.54 -0.42
C ARG A 129 6.57 -10.11 -1.03
N THR A 130 6.67 -11.28 -1.65
CA THR A 130 5.49 -12.13 -1.85
C THR A 130 4.79 -12.22 -0.49
N PRO A 131 3.48 -11.91 -0.39
CA PRO A 131 2.78 -12.03 0.86
C PRO A 131 2.89 -13.48 1.33
N VAL A 132 3.63 -13.73 2.42
CA VAL A 132 3.53 -15.01 3.13
C VAL A 132 2.09 -15.09 3.60
N GLU A 133 1.31 -15.94 2.93
CA GLU A 133 -0.02 -16.32 3.34
C GLU A 133 0.10 -16.89 4.76
N ARG A 134 -0.26 -16.09 5.76
CA ARG A 134 -0.30 -16.58 7.14
C ARG A 134 -1.51 -17.48 7.23
N THR A 135 -1.33 -18.77 6.98
CA THR A 135 -2.29 -19.78 7.41
C THR A 135 -2.51 -19.60 8.91
N PRO A 136 -3.76 -19.45 9.38
CA PRO A 136 -4.03 -19.41 10.81
C PRO A 136 -3.53 -20.69 11.44
N VAL A 137 -2.60 -20.59 12.40
CA VAL A 137 -2.24 -21.73 13.25
C VAL A 137 -3.48 -22.07 14.05
N GLU A 138 -4.11 -23.21 13.71
CA GLU A 138 -5.22 -23.77 14.43
C GLU A 138 -4.76 -24.07 15.86
N ARG A 139 -5.21 -23.26 16.82
CA ARG A 139 -4.90 -23.47 18.24
C ARG A 139 -5.71 -24.66 18.71
N THR A 140 -5.06 -25.80 18.88
CA THR A 140 -5.63 -26.96 19.56
C THR A 140 -6.04 -26.54 20.99
N PRO A 141 -7.27 -26.81 21.45
CA PRO A 141 -7.67 -26.50 22.82
C PRO A 141 -6.87 -27.37 23.79
N ALA A 142 -6.18 -26.76 24.76
CA ALA A 142 -5.58 -27.48 25.87
C ALA A 142 -6.68 -28.10 26.75
N GLU A 143 -6.62 -29.42 26.94
CA GLU A 143 -7.44 -30.14 27.90
C GLU A 143 -7.24 -29.55 29.30
N ARG A 144 -8.33 -29.10 29.92
CA ARG A 144 -8.33 -28.70 31.33
C ARG A 144 -8.66 -29.93 32.16
N THR A 145 -7.69 -30.45 32.90
CA THR A 145 -7.95 -31.45 33.95
C THR A 145 -8.72 -30.78 35.11
N PRO A 146 -9.79 -31.38 35.64
CA PRO A 146 -10.52 -30.81 36.78
C PRO A 146 -9.69 -30.87 38.06
N VAL A 147 -9.65 -29.78 38.82
CA VAL A 147 -9.08 -29.74 40.18
C VAL A 147 -10.14 -30.27 41.16
N GLU A 148 -9.82 -31.37 41.82
CA GLU A 148 -10.65 -31.99 42.86
C GLU A 148 -10.70 -31.08 44.10
N ARG A 149 -11.90 -30.68 44.54
CA ARG A 149 -12.09 -29.89 45.77
C ARG A 149 -12.46 -30.83 46.92
N THR A 150 -11.61 -30.89 47.93
CA THR A 150 -11.88 -31.63 49.17
C THR A 150 -12.95 -30.89 50.02
N PRO A 151 -13.95 -31.58 50.60
CA PRO A 151 -14.97 -30.93 51.42
C PRO A 151 -14.44 -30.56 52.82
N VAL A 152 -14.84 -29.40 53.33
CA VAL A 152 -14.62 -28.98 54.72
C VAL A 152 -15.75 -29.54 55.61
N GLU A 153 -15.39 -30.33 56.61
CA GLU A 153 -16.29 -30.84 57.65
C GLU A 153 -16.94 -29.70 58.44
N ARG A 154 -18.26 -29.74 58.61
CA ARG A 154 -19.01 -28.89 59.54
C ARG A 154 -19.56 -29.76 60.67
N THR A 155 -19.20 -29.41 61.89
CA THR A 155 -19.64 -30.07 63.12
C THR A 155 -21.14 -29.82 63.37
N PRO A 156 -21.92 -30.79 63.88
CA PRO A 156 -23.35 -30.60 64.11
C PRO A 156 -23.62 -29.91 65.45
N VAL A 157 -24.64 -29.05 65.49
CA VAL A 157 -25.25 -28.55 66.74
C VAL A 157 -26.59 -29.24 66.90
N GLU A 158 -26.73 -30.07 67.92
CA GLU A 158 -28.00 -30.67 68.36
C GLU A 158 -28.88 -29.62 69.05
N HIS A 159 -30.19 -29.60 68.76
CA HIS A 159 -31.21 -29.25 69.75
C HIS A 159 -32.56 -29.91 69.43
N THR A 160 -32.75 -31.02 70.15
CA THR A 160 -33.96 -31.56 70.80
C THR A 160 -35.35 -30.90 70.65
N HIS A 161 -36.30 -31.78 70.28
CA HIS A 161 -37.62 -32.06 70.91
C HIS A 161 -38.88 -31.27 70.53
N GLY A 162 -39.91 -32.02 70.10
CA GLY A 162 -41.32 -31.72 70.39
C GLY A 162 -42.34 -31.99 69.27
N ARG A 163 -42.90 -33.21 69.20
CA ARG A 163 -44.30 -33.49 68.77
C ARG A 163 -45.19 -33.52 70.03
N PRO A 164 -46.55 -33.59 70.01
CA PRO A 164 -47.53 -33.86 68.93
C PRO A 164 -48.67 -32.79 68.91
N ARG A 165 -49.71 -32.77 68.06
CA ARG A 165 -50.69 -33.78 67.60
C ARG A 165 -51.09 -33.56 66.15
#